data_AF-A0A520W8Z6-F1
#
_entry.id   AF-A0A520W8Z6-F1
#
_cell.length_a   1.000
_cell.length_b   1.000
_cell.length_c   1.000
_cell.angle_alpha   90.00
_cell.angle_beta   90.00
_cell.angle_gamma   90.00
#
_symmetry.space_group_name_H-M   'P 1'
#
loop_
_entity.id
_entity.type
_entity.pdbx_description
1 polymer ?
#
loop_
_entity_poly.entity_id
_entity_poly.type
_entity_poly.pdbx_seq_one_letter_code
_entity_poly.pdbx_strand_id
1 'polypeptide(L)'
;MLSRSYGRVLYMANPLTRQDVNRIAELAHLQLSNEEAELFTRQLGDILRYAERLQEVDTTAVEMKNGNDKPVDRRRTDHVRPSLSREDTLNNAPDSKELTDQERGGYFRVPRVIG
;
A
#
# COMPACT_ATOMS: atom_id res chain seq x y z
N MET A 1 19.23 8.32 -31.16
CA MET A 1 20.10 8.27 -29.96
C MET A 1 19.56 9.29 -28.98
N LEU A 2 18.50 8.94 -28.24
CA LEU A 2 17.78 9.87 -27.37
C LEU A 2 18.34 9.75 -25.95
N SER A 3 19.25 10.65 -25.62
CA SER A 3 19.68 10.92 -24.25
C SER A 3 18.47 11.45 -23.48
N ARG A 4 17.82 10.58 -22.70
CA ARG A 4 16.89 11.01 -21.67
C ARG A 4 17.73 11.53 -20.51
N SER A 5 17.98 12.84 -20.54
CA SER A 5 18.40 13.60 -19.37
C SER A 5 17.30 13.42 -18.31
N TYR A 6 17.53 12.51 -17.36
CA TYR A 6 16.79 12.56 -16.11
C TYR A 6 17.20 13.87 -15.45
N GLY A 7 16.30 14.84 -15.56
CA GLY A 7 16.46 16.16 -14.99
C GLY A 7 16.85 16.01 -13.53
N ARG A 8 17.91 16.72 -13.16
CA ARG A 8 18.32 16.97 -11.78
C ARG A 8 17.07 17.42 -11.01
N VAL A 9 16.42 16.49 -10.31
CA VAL A 9 15.35 16.80 -9.37
C VAL A 9 16.01 17.72 -8.36
N LEU A 10 15.58 18.97 -8.33
CA LEU A 10 16.02 19.95 -7.34
C LEU A 10 15.61 19.38 -5.97
N TYR A 11 16.53 18.72 -5.30
CA TYR A 11 16.34 18.21 -3.96
C TYR A 11 16.38 19.41 -3.00
N MET A 12 15.28 20.14 -2.92
CA MET A 12 14.95 20.81 -1.68
C MET A 12 14.25 19.76 -0.84
N ALA A 13 14.99 19.18 0.10
CA ALA A 13 14.39 18.46 1.22
C ALA A 13 13.53 19.47 1.98
N ASN A 14 12.30 19.69 1.51
CA ASN A 14 11.34 20.38 2.33
C ASN A 14 11.13 19.50 3.55
N PRO A 15 11.33 20.03 4.76
CA PRO A 15 11.12 19.26 5.97
C PRO A 15 9.71 18.71 5.95
N LEU A 16 9.56 17.42 6.28
CA LEU A 16 8.26 16.78 6.34
C LEU A 16 7.35 17.58 7.27
N THR A 17 6.22 18.02 6.75
CA THR A 17 5.26 18.82 7.52
C THR A 17 4.19 17.94 8.12
N ARG A 18 3.49 18.47 9.13
CA ARG A 18 2.30 17.81 9.69
C ARG A 18 1.21 17.59 8.64
N GLN A 19 1.08 18.48 7.66
CA GLN A 19 0.13 18.32 6.57
C GLN A 19 0.49 17.11 5.69
N ASP A 20 1.79 16.89 5.43
CA ASP A 20 2.25 15.73 4.68
C ASP A 20 1.95 14.43 5.43
N VAL A 21 2.19 14.39 6.74
CA VAL A 21 1.85 13.24 7.59
C VAL A 21 0.35 12.94 7.54
N ASN A 22 -0.50 13.96 7.68
CA ASN A 22 -1.95 13.80 7.60
C ASN A 22 -2.39 13.27 6.23
N ARG A 23 -1.78 13.75 5.15
CA ARG A 23 -2.06 13.28 3.78
C ARG A 23 -1.65 11.82 3.59
N ILE A 24 -0.49 11.42 4.12
CA ILE A 24 -0.04 10.04 4.08
C ILE A 24 -0.97 9.14 4.91
N ALA A 25 -1.40 9.61 6.09
CA ALA A 25 -2.35 8.89 6.94
C ALA A 25 -3.69 8.68 6.24
N GLU A 26 -4.20 9.69 5.54
CA GLU A 26 -5.42 9.57 4.73
C GLU A 26 -5.27 8.51 3.63
N LEU A 27 -4.15 8.52 2.89
CA LEU A 27 -3.85 7.51 1.86
C LEU A 27 -3.72 6.10 2.43
N ALA A 28 -3.25 5.97 3.67
CA ALA A 28 -3.10 4.71 4.39
C ALA A 28 -4.35 4.30 5.17
N HIS A 29 -5.45 5.07 5.11
CA HIS A 29 -6.66 4.88 5.92
C HIS A 29 -6.39 4.82 7.44
N LEU A 30 -5.45 5.64 7.93
CA LEU A 30 -5.11 5.77 9.34
C LEU A 30 -5.71 7.06 9.92
N GLN A 31 -6.38 6.93 11.06
CA GLN A 31 -6.81 8.07 11.86
C GLN A 31 -5.73 8.38 12.90
N LEU A 32 -5.18 9.59 12.87
CA LEU A 32 -4.17 10.03 13.82
C LEU A 32 -4.75 11.07 14.77
N SER A 33 -4.41 10.94 16.05
CA SER A 33 -4.54 12.03 17.02
C SER A 33 -3.57 13.18 16.68
N ASN A 34 -3.79 14.34 17.31
CA ASN A 34 -2.90 15.50 17.12
C ASN A 34 -1.49 15.19 17.62
N GLU A 35 -1.40 14.48 18.74
CA GLU A 35 -0.17 14.08 19.41
C GLU A 35 0.62 13.09 18.55
N GLU A 36 -0.07 12.11 17.95
CA GLU A 36 0.54 11.15 17.01
C GLU A 36 1.02 11.85 15.73
N ALA A 37 0.23 12.78 15.18
CA ALA A 37 0.64 13.53 14.00
C ALA A 37 1.93 14.34 14.25
N GLU A 38 2.05 14.97 15.42
CA GLU A 38 3.26 15.68 15.82
C GLU A 38 4.45 14.76 16.06
N LEU A 39 4.21 13.62 16.72
CA LEU A 39 5.24 12.60 16.95
C LEU A 39 5.77 12.04 15.64
N PHE A 40 4.88 11.63 14.74
CA PHE A 40 5.23 11.03 13.46
C PHE A 40 5.87 12.02 12.50
N THR A 41 5.51 13.31 12.57
CA THR A 41 6.22 14.35 11.79
C THR A 41 7.71 14.35 12.11
N ARG A 42 8.08 14.27 13.40
CA ARG A 42 9.48 14.21 13.82
C ARG A 42 10.14 12.88 13.43
N GLN A 43 9.51 11.76 13.80
CA GLN A 43 10.10 10.43 13.60
C GLN A 43 10.28 10.08 12.12
N LEU A 44 9.27 10.34 11.28
CA LEU A 44 9.36 10.11 9.85
C LEU A 44 10.36 11.07 9.20
N GLY A 45 10.44 12.33 9.67
CA GLY A 45 11.47 13.25 9.25
C GLY A 45 12.88 12.71 9.50
N ASP A 46 13.13 12.13 10.67
CA ASP A 46 14.42 11.53 11.00
C ASP A 46 14.73 10.26 10.18
N ILE A 47 13.72 9.43 9.91
CA ILE A 47 13.86 8.25 9.04
C ILE A 47 14.19 8.68 7.60
N LEU A 48 13.52 9.70 7.07
CA LEU A 48 13.77 10.22 5.73
C LEU A 48 15.18 10.81 5.63
N ARG A 49 15.61 11.58 6.63
CA ARG A 49 16.98 12.10 6.74
C ARG A 49 18.02 10.98 6.77
N TYR A 50 17.71 9.86 7.42
CA TYR A 50 18.60 8.70 7.40
C TYR A 50 18.62 8.03 6.02
N ALA A 51 17.48 7.93 5.34
CA ALA A 51 17.37 7.35 4.00
C ALA A 51 18.06 8.20 2.92
N GLU A 52 18.20 9.52 3.11
CA GLU A 52 18.93 10.42 2.22
C GLU A 52 20.37 9.97 1.97
N ARG A 53 20.99 9.24 2.90
CA ARG A 53 22.34 8.67 2.73
C ARG A 53 22.46 7.78 1.49
N LEU A 54 21.37 7.18 1.04
CA LEU A 54 21.37 6.36 -0.18
C LEU A 54 21.60 7.19 -1.46
N GLN A 55 21.37 8.50 -1.43
CA GLN A 55 21.60 9.39 -2.58
C GLN A 55 23.09 9.62 -2.86
N GLU A 56 23.97 9.35 -1.89
CA GLU A 56 25.43 9.45 -2.05
C GLU A 56 25.99 8.34 -2.96
N VAL A 57 25.22 7.27 -3.20
CA VAL A 57 25.64 6.12 -3.99
C VAL A 57 25.29 6.33 -5.46
N ASP A 58 26.29 6.32 -6.33
CA ASP A 58 26.09 6.33 -7.80
C ASP A 58 25.49 5.00 -8.26
N THR A 59 24.27 5.08 -8.79
CA THR A 59 23.50 3.94 -9.30
C THR A 59 23.34 3.96 -10.82
N THR A 60 24.00 4.89 -11.53
CA THR A 60 23.84 5.08 -12.99
C THR A 60 24.22 3.86 -13.83
N ALA A 61 25.13 3.03 -13.31
CA ALA A 61 25.63 1.83 -13.98
C ALA A 61 24.97 0.52 -13.50
N VAL A 62 23.99 0.59 -12.59
CA VAL A 62 23.36 -0.59 -11.98
C VAL A 62 21.90 -0.70 -12.43
N GLU A 63 21.51 -1.88 -12.93
CA GLU A 63 20.12 -2.15 -13.27
C GLU A 63 19.26 -2.38 -12.01
N MET A 64 18.04 -1.86 -12.03
CA MET A 64 17.06 -2.09 -10.98
C MET A 64 16.65 -3.57 -10.94
N LYS A 65 16.90 -4.24 -9.81
CA LYS A 65 16.52 -5.66 -9.63
C LYS A 65 15.08 -5.79 -9.12
N ASN A 66 14.21 -6.32 -9.98
CA ASN A 66 12.78 -6.49 -9.70
C ASN A 66 12.41 -7.99 -9.73
N GLY A 67 12.56 -8.68 -8.60
CA GLY A 67 12.26 -10.12 -8.49
C GLY A 67 13.35 -11.03 -9.07
N ASN A 68 13.06 -12.33 -9.21
CA ASN A 68 14.05 -13.32 -9.62
C ASN A 68 14.62 -13.03 -11.02
N ASP A 69 15.95 -13.17 -11.15
CA ASP A 69 16.77 -12.89 -12.34
C ASP A 69 16.42 -13.74 -13.60
N LYS A 70 15.43 -14.64 -13.53
CA LYS A 70 15.00 -15.47 -14.68
C LYS A 70 13.52 -15.28 -14.96
N PRO A 71 13.13 -14.98 -16.23
CA PRO A 71 11.75 -15.06 -16.64
C PRO A 71 11.31 -16.52 -16.56
N VAL A 72 10.61 -16.87 -15.49
CA VAL A 72 9.92 -18.15 -15.35
C VAL A 72 8.47 -17.91 -15.79
N ASP A 73 7.93 -18.80 -16.61
CA ASP A 73 6.50 -18.79 -16.92
C ASP A 73 5.72 -19.07 -15.63
N ARG A 74 4.98 -18.06 -15.14
CA ARG A 74 4.15 -18.15 -13.93
C ARG A 74 2.67 -18.28 -14.24
N ARG A 75 2.30 -18.69 -15.46
CA ARG A 75 0.89 -18.93 -15.80
C ARG A 75 0.37 -20.14 -15.03
N ARG A 76 -0.81 -19.98 -14.45
CA ARG A 76 -1.63 -21.09 -13.96
C ARG A 76 -2.35 -21.72 -15.15
N THR A 77 -2.47 -23.05 -15.17
CA THR A 77 -3.35 -23.75 -16.13
C THR A 77 -4.82 -23.40 -15.89
N ASP A 78 -5.60 -23.29 -16.96
CA ASP A 78 -7.03 -22.95 -16.85
C ASP A 78 -7.89 -24.17 -16.55
N HIS A 79 -7.80 -24.64 -15.30
CA HIS A 79 -8.67 -25.68 -14.76
C HIS A 79 -9.47 -25.14 -13.59
N VAL A 80 -10.75 -25.50 -13.54
CA VAL A 80 -11.64 -25.21 -12.42
C VAL A 80 -11.16 -25.97 -11.19
N ARG A 81 -11.17 -25.30 -10.03
CA ARG A 81 -10.89 -25.89 -8.73
C ARG A 81 -12.08 -25.63 -7.79
N PRO A 82 -12.33 -26.50 -6.80
CA PRO A 82 -13.33 -26.21 -5.77
C PRO A 82 -13.05 -24.83 -5.14
N SER A 83 -14.09 -24.01 -5.05
CA SER A 83 -14.03 -22.77 -4.26
C SER A 83 -14.11 -23.10 -2.77
N LEU A 84 -13.70 -22.16 -1.92
CA LEU A 84 -13.97 -22.27 -0.48
C LEU A 84 -15.47 -22.37 -0.23
N SER A 85 -15.86 -23.12 0.80
CA SER A 85 -17.26 -23.14 1.22
C SER A 85 -17.67 -21.73 1.66
N ARG A 86 -18.97 -21.44 1.54
CA ARG A 86 -19.50 -20.15 1.95
C ARG A 86 -19.31 -19.90 3.45
N GLU A 87 -19.46 -20.96 4.24
CA GLU A 87 -19.25 -20.96 5.69
C GLU A 87 -17.80 -20.59 6.02
N ASP A 88 -16.82 -21.29 5.43
CA ASP A 88 -15.39 -21.00 5.63
C ASP A 88 -15.03 -19.57 5.21
N THR A 89 -15.65 -19.08 4.12
CA THR A 89 -15.41 -17.74 3.60
C THR A 89 -15.89 -16.64 4.55
N LEU A 90 -16.99 -16.86 5.27
CA LEU A 90 -17.62 -15.86 6.13
C LEU A 90 -17.21 -15.99 7.60
N ASN A 91 -16.53 -17.06 7.99
CA ASN A 91 -16.20 -17.37 9.39
C ASN A 91 -15.38 -16.26 10.09
N ASN A 92 -14.59 -15.47 9.34
CA ASN A 92 -13.82 -14.34 9.86
C ASN A 92 -14.43 -12.97 9.53
N ALA A 93 -15.62 -12.91 8.94
CA ALA A 93 -16.27 -11.66 8.60
C ALA A 93 -16.70 -10.91 9.89
N PRO A 94 -16.30 -9.63 10.09
CA PRO A 94 -16.74 -8.85 11.24
C PRO A 94 -18.26 -8.70 11.33
N ASP A 95 -18.92 -8.60 10.18
CA ASP A 95 -20.38 -8.66 10.05
C ASP A 95 -20.71 -9.46 8.78
N SER A 96 -21.42 -10.57 8.96
CA SER A 96 -22.01 -11.35 7.88
C SER A 96 -23.51 -11.49 8.13
N LYS A 97 -24.33 -11.45 7.08
CA LYS A 97 -25.75 -11.81 7.22
C LYS A 97 -25.90 -13.31 7.08
N GLU A 98 -26.42 -13.97 8.11
CA GLU A 98 -26.80 -15.37 8.02
C GLU A 98 -27.87 -15.61 6.94
N LEU A 99 -27.92 -16.83 6.43
CA LEU A 99 -28.96 -17.28 5.52
C LEU A 99 -30.24 -17.53 6.33
N THR A 100 -31.15 -16.57 6.35
CA THR A 100 -32.54 -16.82 6.77
C THR A 100 -33.40 -17.12 5.56
N ASP A 101 -34.34 -18.06 5.69
CA ASP A 101 -35.20 -18.58 4.62
C ASP A 101 -35.97 -17.53 3.80
N GLN A 102 -36.07 -16.30 4.30
CA GLN A 102 -36.79 -15.19 3.68
C GLN A 102 -35.91 -14.15 2.97
N GLU A 103 -34.58 -14.19 3.13
CA GLU A 103 -33.66 -13.22 2.55
C GLU A 103 -32.42 -13.91 1.95
N ARG A 104 -31.91 -13.40 0.82
CA ARG A 104 -30.61 -13.84 0.29
C ARG A 104 -29.52 -13.49 1.32
N GLY A 105 -29.14 -14.40 2.22
CA GLY A 105 -28.01 -14.23 3.14
C GLY A 105 -26.66 -14.47 2.49
N GLY A 106 -25.59 -14.42 3.28
CA GLY A 106 -24.21 -14.84 2.99
C GLY A 106 -23.35 -13.89 2.16
N TYR A 107 -23.36 -12.62 2.53
CA TYR A 107 -22.46 -11.57 2.05
C TYR A 107 -21.74 -10.90 3.23
N PHE A 108 -20.61 -10.27 2.96
CA PHE A 108 -19.94 -9.36 3.90
C PHE A 108 -20.76 -8.07 4.00
N ARG A 109 -21.16 -7.69 5.21
CA ARG A 109 -21.87 -6.43 5.43
C ARG A 109 -20.87 -5.34 5.83
N VAL A 110 -20.97 -4.19 5.18
CA VAL A 110 -20.17 -3.00 5.47
C VAL A 110 -21.09 -1.77 5.52
N PRO A 111 -20.67 -0.67 6.17
CA PRO A 111 -21.37 0.60 6.06
C PRO A 111 -21.57 0.99 4.58
N ARG A 112 -22.70 1.62 4.28
CA ARG A 112 -23.01 2.04 2.92
C ARG A 112 -21.94 3.01 2.42
N VAL A 113 -21.32 2.68 1.29
CA VAL A 113 -20.39 3.57 0.60
C VAL A 113 -21.20 4.66 -0.09
N ILE A 114 -20.96 5.90 0.30
CA ILE A 114 -21.52 7.11 -0.32
C ILE A 114 -20.31 7.85 -0.89
N GLY A 115 -20.30 8.04 -2.20
CA GLY A 115 -19.25 8.77 -2.91
C GLY A 115 -19.62 10.24 -3.10
#